data_AF-H6WQH6-F1
#
_entry.id   AF-H6WQH6-F1
#
_cell.length_a   1.000
_cell.length_b   1.000
_cell.length_c   1.000
_cell.angle_alpha   90.00
_cell.angle_beta   90.00
_cell.angle_gamma   90.00
#
_symmetry.space_group_name_H-M   'P 1'
#
loop_
_entity.id
_entity.type
_entity.pdbx_description
1 polymer ?
#
loop_
_entity_poly.entity_id
_entity_poly.type
_entity_poly.pdbx_seq_one_letter_code
_entity_poly.pdbx_strand_id
1 'polypeptide(L)' 'TAVYQRVIHGLFARRKGDEALRVFNEIKLRGYAVDVVTYTMAIHGLCKMGRIADARQMRDEMVRRGIQPN' A
#
# COMPACT_ATOMS: atom_id res chain seq x y z
N THR A 1 -0.26 3.55 13.53
CA THR A 1 -1.04 3.78 12.30
C THR A 1 -0.62 5.04 11.55
N ALA A 2 -0.63 6.24 12.15
CA ALA A 2 -0.29 7.50 11.44
C ALA A 2 1.17 7.63 10.93
N VAL A 3 2.16 7.01 11.60
CA VAL A 3 3.57 7.07 11.18
C VAL A 3 3.79 6.31 9.86
N TYR A 4 3.20 5.12 9.75
CA TYR A 4 3.33 4.27 8.58
C TYR A 4 2.65 4.84 7.33
N GLN A 5 1.49 5.49 7.49
CA GLN A 5 0.84 6.23 6.40
C GLN A 5 1.78 7.29 5.82
N ARG A 6 2.48 8.07 6.66
CA ARG A 6 3.43 9.09 6.18
C ARG A 6 4.64 8.48 5.50
N VAL A 7 5.19 7.39 6.04
CA VAL A 7 6.33 6.68 5.44
C VAL A 7 5.95 6.13 4.06
N ILE A 8 4.82 5.44 3.96
CA ILE A 8 4.30 4.91 2.69
C ILE A 8 4.03 6.03 1.69
N HIS A 9 3.40 7.13 2.13
CA HIS A 9 3.18 8.30 1.29
C HIS A 9 4.49 8.89 0.76
N GLY A 10 5.48 9.07 1.63
CA GLY A 10 6.79 9.61 1.25
C GLY A 10 7.56 8.70 0.29
N LEU A 11 7.45 7.38 0.44
CA LEU A 11 8.11 6.41 -0.44
C LEU A 11 7.45 6.35 -1.82
N PHE A 12 6.12 6.38 -1.89
CA PHE A 12 5.42 6.44 -3.17
C PHE A 12 5.63 7.78 -3.89
N ALA A 13 5.67 8.89 -3.17
CA ALA A 13 6.00 10.21 -3.74
C ALA A 13 7.42 10.26 -4.33
N ARG A 14 8.36 9.47 -3.78
CA ARG A 14 9.77 9.40 -4.23
C ARG A 14 10.03 8.31 -5.28
N ARG A 15 8.97 7.73 -5.88
CA ARG A 15 9.06 6.61 -6.85
C ARG A 15 9.78 5.36 -6.33
N LYS A 16 9.84 5.17 -5.01
CA LYS A 16 10.47 4.02 -4.38
C LYS A 16 9.44 2.92 -4.08
N GLY A 17 8.84 2.37 -5.14
CA GLY A 17 7.78 1.36 -5.03
C GLY A 17 8.20 0.10 -4.24
N ASP A 18 9.44 -0.36 -4.40
CA ASP A 18 9.94 -1.56 -3.71
C ASP A 18 10.15 -1.34 -2.20
N GLU A 19 10.68 -0.18 -1.80
CA GLU A 19 10.78 0.18 -0.38
C GLU A 19 9.38 0.33 0.24
N ALA A 20 8.44 0.95 -0.48
CA ALA A 20 7.07 1.09 -0.02
C ALA A 20 6.39 -0.27 0.21
N LEU A 21 6.57 -1.22 -0.71
CA LEU A 21 6.07 -2.59 -0.59
C LEU A 21 6.71 -3.36 0.57
N ARG A 22 8.03 -3.20 0.79
CA ARG A 22 8.72 -3.78 1.95
C ARG A 22 8.13 -3.30 3.26
N VAL A 23 7.99 -1.98 3.43
CA VAL A 23 7.41 -1.38 4.64
C VAL A 23 5.96 -1.83 4.81
N PHE A 24 5.19 -1.90 3.72
CA PHE A 24 3.81 -2.39 3.75
C PHE A 24 3.71 -3.84 4.26
N ASN A 25 4.60 -4.72 3.80
CA ASN A 25 4.66 -6.10 4.29
C ASN A 25 5.14 -6.19 5.73
N GLU A 26 6.09 -5.35 6.15
CA GLU A 26 6.57 -5.30 7.54
C GLU A 26 5.45 -4.90 8.51
N ILE A 27 4.62 -3.92 8.15
CA ILE A 27 3.45 -3.49 8.93
C ILE A 27 2.49 -4.65 9.14
N LYS A 28 2.23 -5.42 8.07
CA LYS A 28 1.36 -6.61 8.14
C LYS A 28 1.97 -7.71 9.00
N LEU A 29 3.26 -7.99 8.84
CA LEU A 29 3.98 -9.01 9.62
C LEU A 29 3.98 -8.69 11.12
N ARG A 30 4.03 -7.39 11.46
CA ARG A 30 3.92 -6.93 12.85
C ARG A 30 2.49 -6.93 13.38
N GLY A 31 1.50 -7.39 12.60
CA GLY A 31 0.10 -7.48 13.00
C GLY A 31 -0.64 -6.15 13.04
N TYR A 32 -0.06 -5.07 12.50
CA TYR A 32 -0.75 -3.79 12.44
C TYR A 32 -1.87 -3.84 11.39
N ALA A 33 -3.03 -3.31 11.77
CA ALA A 33 -4.14 -3.12 10.86
C ALA A 33 -3.75 -2.15 9.74
N VAL A 34 -3.81 -2.64 8.50
CA VAL A 34 -3.68 -1.83 7.29
C VAL A 34 -5.09 -1.38 6.90
N ASP A 35 -5.30 -0.07 6.85
CA ASP A 35 -6.61 0.52 6.56
C ASP A 35 -6.86 0.74 5.05
N VAL A 36 -8.11 1.11 4.71
CA VAL A 36 -8.52 1.49 3.34
C VAL A 36 -7.55 2.51 2.75
N VAL A 37 -7.23 3.55 3.52
CA VAL A 37 -6.43 4.68 3.06
C VAL A 37 -5.04 4.21 2.64
N THR A 38 -4.41 3.33 3.41
CA THR A 38 -3.06 2.83 3.11
C THR A 38 -3.06 1.99 1.83
N TYR A 39 -4.06 1.13 1.61
CA TYR A 39 -4.21 0.37 0.36
C TYR A 39 -4.43 1.30 -0.83
N THR A 40 -5.39 2.22 -0.74
CA THR A 40 -5.72 3.15 -1.83
C THR A 40 -4.51 3.99 -2.23
N MET A 41 -3.74 4.48 -1.26
CA MET A 41 -2.51 5.24 -1.51
C MET A 41 -1.45 4.39 -2.21
N ALA A 42 -1.27 3.13 -1.78
CA ALA A 42 -0.28 2.25 -2.36
C ALA A 42 -0.63 1.82 -3.79
N ILE A 43 -1.90 1.51 -4.03
CA ILE A 43 -2.45 1.20 -5.36
C ILE A 43 -2.25 2.41 -6.30
N HIS A 44 -2.62 3.62 -5.86
CA HIS A 44 -2.44 4.84 -6.66
C HIS A 44 -0.95 5.10 -6.94
N GLY A 45 -0.08 4.98 -5.93
CA GLY A 45 1.36 5.15 -6.09
C GLY A 45 1.95 4.20 -7.13
N LEU A 46 1.59 2.92 -7.08
CA LEU A 46 2.03 1.93 -8.06
C LEU A 46 1.46 2.17 -9.46
N CYS A 47 0.19 2.56 -9.57
CA CYS A 47 -0.40 2.95 -10.85
C CYS A 47 0.37 4.09 -11.52
N LYS A 48 0.75 5.12 -10.75
CA LYS A 48 1.58 6.24 -11.25
C LYS A 48 2.98 5.83 -11.67
N MET A 49 3.49 4.71 -11.16
CA MET A 49 4.79 4.14 -11.56
C MET A 49 4.69 3.16 -12.72
N GLY A 50 3.49 2.91 -13.26
CA GLY A 50 3.27 1.89 -14.30
C GLY A 50 3.29 0.46 -13.76
N ARG A 51 3.38 0.26 -12.43
CA ARG A 51 3.40 -1.05 -11.77
C ARG A 51 2.00 -1.59 -11.54
N ILE A 52 1.26 -1.76 -12.64
CA ILE A 52 -0.17 -2.13 -12.62
C ILE A 52 -0.42 -3.51 -12.02
N ALA A 53 0.49 -4.46 -12.25
CA ALA A 53 0.37 -5.83 -11.70
C ALA A 53 0.40 -5.81 -10.17
N ASP A 54 1.36 -5.09 -9.58
CA ASP A 54 1.49 -4.95 -8.12
C ASP A 54 0.30 -4.19 -7.52
N ALA A 55 -0.19 -3.16 -8.22
CA ALA A 55 -1.38 -2.41 -7.81
C ALA A 55 -2.62 -3.31 -7.77
N ARG A 56 -2.79 -4.16 -8.79
CA ARG A 56 -3.87 -5.14 -8.86
C ARG A 56 -3.78 -6.15 -7.72
N GLN A 57 -2.59 -6.68 -7.44
CA GLN A 57 -2.38 -7.62 -6.34
C GLN A 57 -2.77 -7.01 -4.99
N MET A 58 -2.42 -5.75 -4.74
CA MET A 58 -2.82 -5.06 -3.51
C MET A 58 -4.33 -4.83 -3.43
N ARG A 59 -4.99 -4.47 -4.53
CA ARG A 59 -6.46 -4.35 -4.57
C ARG A 59 -7.13 -5.70 -4.28
N ASP A 60 -6.64 -6.78 -4.89
CA ASP A 60 -7.23 -8.11 -4.71
C ASP A 60 -7.01 -8.63 -3.27
N GLU A 61 -5.91 -8.25 -2.62
CA GLU A 61 -5.73 -8.49 -1.19
C GLU A 61 -6.67 -7.66 -0.31
N MET A 62 -6.85 -6.37 -0.63
CA MET A 62 -7.78 -5.47 0.06
C MET A 62 -9.19 -6.07 0.08
N VAL A 63 -9.68 -6.52 -1.08
CA VAL A 63 -10.98 -7.18 -1.23
C VAL A 63 -11.05 -8.49 -0.44
N ARG A 64 -10.00 -9.34 -0.50
CA ARG A 64 -9.94 -10.60 0.29
C ARG A 64 -9.99 -10.38 1.79
N ARG A 65 -9.51 -9.23 2.27
CA ARG A 65 -9.58 -8.82 3.68
C ARG A 65 -10.92 -8.18 4.06
N GLY A 66 -11.88 -8.11 3.14
CA GLY A 66 -13.17 -7.45 3.36
C GLY A 66 -13.08 -5.92 3.40
N ILE A 67 -11.95 -5.36 2.99
CA ILE A 67 -11.72 -3.91 2.96
C ILE A 67 -12.22 -3.43 1.59
N GLN A 68 -13.24 -2.57 1.57
CA GLN A 68 -13.78 -2.06 0.32
C GLN A 68 -12.92 -0.91 -0.23
N PRO A 69 -12.45 -0.98 -1.49
CA PRO A 69 -11.83 0.17 -2.14
C PRO A 69 -12.84 1.31 -2.25
N ASN A 70 -12.38 2.53 -1.99
CA ASN A 70 -13.15 3.77 -2.20
C ASN A 70 -13.15 4.18 -3.68
#